data_AF-X1FPZ0-F1
#
_entry.id   AF-X1FPZ0-F1
#
_cell.length_a   1.000
_cell.length_b   1.000
_cell.length_c   1.000
_cell.angle_alpha   90.00
_cell.angle_beta   90.00
_cell.angle_gamma   90.00
#
_symmetry.space_group_name_H-M   'P 1'
#
loop_
_entity.id
_entity.type
_entity.pdbx_description
1 polymer ?
#
loop_
_entity_poly.entity_id
_entity_poly.type
_entity_poly.pdbx_seq_one_letter_code
_entity_poly.pdbx_strand_id
1 'polypeptide(L)'
;GYARKFESWEEKLMTGFGRTHHRLSLSKLVSGLITEKWPDWVNVSLEAARLAPSAVNRQPWCFKVEDDGIRVFVRTRGPEFNVSKRLDCGIAMLHLEVAALDRGCKGEWEFLPSPQVAKFKVCS
;
A
#
# COMPACT_ATOMS: atom_id res chain seq x y z
N GLY A 1 -34.64 -5.08 19.98
CA GLY A 1 -33.20 -5.12 20.27
C GLY A 1 -32.63 -3.75 20.04
N TYR A 2 -32.05 -3.12 21.07
CA TYR A 2 -31.48 -1.78 20.95
C TYR A 2 -30.06 -1.88 20.41
N ALA A 3 -29.84 -1.44 19.17
CA ALA A 3 -28.50 -1.25 18.63
C ALA A 3 -27.77 -0.17 19.45
N ARG A 4 -26.56 -0.49 19.91
CA ARG A 4 -25.73 0.39 20.74
C ARG A 4 -25.39 1.67 19.96
N LYS A 5 -25.98 2.80 20.36
CA LYS A 5 -25.61 4.14 19.88
C LYS A 5 -24.10 4.46 20.04
N PHE A 6 -23.39 3.76 20.92
CA PHE A 6 -21.96 3.97 21.18
C PHE A 6 -21.04 3.63 19.99
N GLU A 7 -21.32 2.54 19.25
CA GLU A 7 -20.51 2.17 18.08
C GLU A 7 -20.54 3.27 17.01
N SER A 8 -21.71 3.87 16.76
CA SER A 8 -21.85 4.95 15.77
C SER A 8 -21.02 6.20 16.09
N TRP A 9 -20.79 6.54 17.36
CA TRP A 9 -20.01 7.72 17.71
C TRP A 9 -18.51 7.47 17.53
N GLU A 10 -18.01 6.31 17.95
CA GLU A 10 -16.61 5.91 17.69
C GLU A 10 -16.36 5.78 16.19
N GLU A 11 -17.27 5.18 15.43
CA GLU A 11 -17.18 5.05 13.97
C GLU A 11 -17.22 6.43 13.27
N LYS A 12 -18.04 7.36 13.77
CA LYS A 12 -18.08 8.76 13.32
C LYS A 12 -16.84 9.56 13.71
N LEU A 13 -16.21 9.26 14.83
CA LEU A 13 -14.94 9.87 15.24
C LEU A 13 -13.75 9.29 14.44
N MET A 14 -13.79 8.00 14.10
CA MET A 14 -12.79 7.33 13.25
C MET A 14 -12.89 7.76 11.78
N THR A 15 -14.08 8.18 11.33
CA THR A 15 -14.33 8.79 10.02
C THR A 15 -14.29 10.33 10.06
N GLY A 16 -14.24 10.91 11.25
CA GLY A 16 -14.36 12.35 11.53
C GLY A 16 -13.08 13.12 11.26
N PHE A 17 -13.06 13.82 10.12
CA PHE A 17 -12.22 14.99 9.82
C PHE A 17 -10.70 14.79 9.71
N GLY A 18 -10.24 14.72 8.45
CA GLY A 18 -8.94 15.19 8.00
C GLY A 18 -7.79 14.18 8.13
N ARG A 19 -7.62 13.52 9.28
CA ARG A 19 -6.42 12.72 9.58
C ARG A 19 -6.31 11.37 8.88
N THR A 20 -7.43 10.79 8.44
CA THR A 20 -7.50 9.51 7.74
C THR A 20 -7.00 9.55 6.30
N HIS A 21 -6.91 10.73 5.68
CA HIS A 21 -6.43 10.89 4.31
C HIS A 21 -4.98 11.39 4.20
N HIS A 22 -4.34 11.75 5.32
CA HIS A 22 -2.92 12.11 5.29
C HIS A 22 -2.08 10.88 4.98
N ARG A 23 -1.59 10.83 3.75
CA ARG A 23 -0.63 9.83 3.31
C ARG A 23 0.78 10.40 3.38
N LEU A 24 1.74 9.54 3.70
CA LEU A 24 3.15 9.86 3.53
C LEU A 24 3.40 10.23 2.06
N SER A 25 4.38 11.10 1.81
CA SER A 25 4.84 11.38 0.46
C SER A 25 5.45 10.13 -0.16
N LEU A 26 5.31 9.96 -1.47
CA LEU A 26 5.82 8.78 -2.14
C LEU A 26 7.33 8.59 -1.95
N SER A 27 8.08 9.69 -1.93
CA SER A 27 9.51 9.73 -1.63
C SER A 27 9.93 9.11 -0.30
N LYS A 28 9.03 9.03 0.69
CA LYS A 28 9.29 8.38 1.99
C LYS A 28 9.01 6.88 1.98
N LEU A 29 8.35 6.39 0.93
CA LEU A 29 7.89 5.01 0.80
C LEU A 29 8.69 4.22 -0.22
N VAL A 30 9.39 4.90 -1.13
CA VAL A 30 10.03 4.27 -2.29
C VAL A 30 11.55 4.31 -2.19
N SER A 31 12.19 3.27 -2.71
CA SER A 31 13.63 3.10 -2.86
C SER A 31 13.94 2.32 -4.15
N GLY A 32 15.21 2.14 -4.50
CA GLY A 32 15.62 1.38 -5.68
C GLY A 32 15.98 2.27 -6.86
N LEU A 33 15.45 1.98 -8.04
CA LEU A 33 15.70 2.77 -9.26
C LEU A 33 15.36 4.25 -9.05
N ILE A 34 16.17 5.13 -9.63
CA ILE A 34 15.90 6.57 -9.65
C ILE A 34 14.63 6.87 -10.46
N THR A 35 13.89 7.90 -10.05
CA THR A 35 12.58 8.25 -10.60
C THR A 35 12.58 8.52 -12.10
N GLU A 36 13.69 9.03 -12.64
CA GLU A 36 13.84 9.35 -14.06
C GLU A 36 13.90 8.11 -14.95
N LYS A 37 14.19 6.93 -14.36
CA LYS A 37 14.24 5.65 -15.05
C LYS A 37 12.93 4.88 -14.97
N TRP A 38 11.92 5.40 -14.28
CA TRP A 38 10.68 4.67 -14.08
C TRP A 38 9.84 4.66 -15.37
N PRO A 39 9.39 3.48 -15.82
CA PRO A 39 8.29 3.40 -16.77
C PRO A 39 7.04 4.09 -16.22
N ASP A 40 6.17 4.59 -17.11
CA ASP A 40 4.94 5.31 -16.74
C ASP A 40 4.05 4.51 -15.76
N TRP A 41 3.94 3.19 -15.98
CA TRP A 41 3.15 2.32 -15.11
C TRP A 41 3.64 2.33 -13.66
N VAL A 42 4.95 2.46 -13.40
CA VAL A 42 5.52 2.41 -12.05
C VAL A 42 5.02 3.59 -11.22
N ASN A 43 5.09 4.80 -11.75
CA ASN A 43 4.69 6.00 -11.00
C ASN A 43 3.20 5.96 -10.64
N VAL A 44 2.35 5.61 -11.60
CA VAL A 44 0.90 5.52 -11.41
C VAL A 44 0.54 4.42 -10.41
N SER A 45 1.20 3.27 -10.50
CA SER A 45 0.97 2.14 -9.60
C SER A 45 1.38 2.43 -8.17
N LEU A 46 2.50 3.13 -7.98
CA LEU A 46 3.00 3.52 -6.67
C LEU A 46 2.16 4.62 -6.02
N GLU A 47 1.65 5.59 -6.79
CA GLU A 47 0.69 6.57 -6.29
C GLU A 47 -0.64 5.93 -5.88
N ALA A 48 -1.16 4.99 -6.67
CA ALA A 48 -2.36 4.24 -6.31
C ALA A 48 -2.15 3.42 -5.02
N ALA A 49 -1.03 2.70 -4.93
CA ALA A 49 -0.68 1.93 -3.73
C ALA A 49 -0.49 2.80 -2.49
N ARG A 50 0.05 4.03 -2.65
CA ARG A 50 0.19 5.01 -1.56
C ARG A 50 -1.16 5.45 -1.01
N LEU A 51 -2.19 5.57 -1.85
CA LEU A 51 -3.52 6.01 -1.47
C LEU A 51 -4.37 4.92 -0.80
N ALA A 52 -3.96 3.65 -0.91
CA ALA A 52 -4.65 2.51 -0.31
C ALA A 52 -5.02 2.73 1.18
N PRO A 53 -6.15 2.17 1.65
CA PRO A 53 -6.52 2.22 3.06
C PRO A 53 -5.64 1.28 3.90
N SER A 54 -5.49 1.61 5.19
CA SER A 54 -4.81 0.76 6.17
C SER A 54 -5.38 0.96 7.57
N ALA A 55 -5.23 -0.04 8.44
CA ALA A 55 -5.62 0.07 9.84
C ALA A 55 -5.00 1.31 10.49
N VAL A 56 -5.84 2.15 11.12
CA VAL A 56 -5.49 3.43 11.75
C VAL A 56 -4.61 4.36 10.88
N ASN A 57 -4.70 4.25 9.55
CA ASN A 57 -3.87 4.99 8.60
C ASN A 57 -2.35 4.80 8.81
N ARG A 58 -1.91 3.63 9.31
CA ARG A 58 -0.48 3.36 9.61
C ARG A 58 0.40 3.21 8.37
N GLN A 59 -0.19 2.95 7.21
CA GLN A 59 0.48 2.85 5.89
C GLN A 59 1.76 2.01 5.96
N PRO A 60 1.67 0.72 6.36
CA PRO A 60 2.83 -0.07 6.74
C PRO A 60 3.60 -0.63 5.53
N TRP A 61 3.31 -0.17 4.31
CA TRP A 61 4.01 -0.56 3.10
C TRP A 61 5.19 0.35 2.79
N CYS A 62 6.22 -0.24 2.20
CA CYS A 62 7.26 0.42 1.43
C CYS A 62 7.48 -0.35 0.13
N PHE A 63 8.02 0.34 -0.87
CA PHE A 63 8.23 -0.17 -2.20
C PHE A 63 9.70 -0.03 -2.60
N LYS A 64 10.22 -1.04 -3.28
CA LYS A 64 11.53 -1.00 -3.92
C LYS A 64 11.34 -1.27 -5.40
N VAL A 65 11.65 -0.27 -6.23
CA VAL A 65 11.58 -0.38 -7.69
C VAL A 65 12.85 -1.06 -8.18
N GLU A 66 12.69 -2.14 -8.94
CA GLU A 66 13.75 -2.95 -9.54
C GLU A 66 13.50 -3.01 -11.07
N ASP A 67 14.50 -3.43 -11.85
CA ASP A 67 14.39 -3.44 -13.33
C ASP A 67 13.26 -4.34 -13.85
N ASP A 68 12.95 -5.43 -13.13
CA ASP A 68 11.96 -6.43 -13.49
C ASP A 68 10.65 -6.32 -12.69
N GLY A 69 10.47 -5.25 -11.90
CA GLY A 69 9.23 -5.05 -11.16
C GLY A 69 9.32 -4.23 -9.86
N ILE A 70 8.35 -4.41 -8.98
CA ILE A 70 8.24 -3.67 -7.71
C ILE A 70 8.14 -4.64 -6.53
N ARG A 71 9.04 -4.51 -5.57
CA ARG A 71 9.02 -5.27 -4.34
C ARG A 71 8.33 -4.51 -3.21
N VAL A 72 7.43 -5.17 -2.50
CA VAL A 72 6.69 -4.65 -1.35
C VAL A 72 7.25 -5.24 -0.06
N PHE A 73 7.44 -4.40 0.97
CA PHE A 73 7.91 -4.83 2.28
C PHE A 73 7.19 -4.09 3.41
N VAL A 74 7.11 -4.74 4.56
CA VAL A 74 6.51 -4.16 5.77
C VAL A 74 7.48 -3.14 6.38
N ARG A 75 7.01 -1.92 6.58
CA ARG A 75 7.70 -0.89 7.37
C ARG A 75 7.56 -1.26 8.85
N THR A 76 8.69 -1.50 9.51
CA THR A 76 8.78 -1.91 10.93
C THR A 76 8.40 -0.82 11.94
N ARG A 77 8.05 0.39 11.50
CA ARG A 77 7.65 1.50 12.39
C ARG A 77 6.13 1.53 12.61
N GLY A 78 5.74 1.77 13.87
CA GLY A 78 4.35 2.03 14.27
C GLY A 78 3.73 0.91 15.11
N PRO A 79 2.63 1.21 15.83
CA PRO A 79 2.01 0.28 16.76
C PRO A 79 1.53 -1.01 16.07
N GLU A 80 1.69 -2.13 16.76
CA GLU A 80 1.06 -3.40 16.38
C GLU A 80 -0.41 -3.37 16.84
N PHE A 81 -1.29 -3.86 15.98
CA PHE A 81 -2.73 -3.94 16.23
C PHE A 81 -3.21 -5.35 15.87
N ASN A 82 -4.45 -5.68 16.22
CA ASN A 82 -5.07 -6.97 15.87
C ASN A 82 -5.08 -7.25 14.35
N VAL A 83 -5.06 -6.20 13.52
CA VAL A 83 -4.94 -6.32 12.07
C VAL A 83 -3.47 -6.44 11.68
N SER A 84 -3.13 -7.47 10.90
CA SER A 84 -1.76 -7.71 10.42
C SER A 84 -1.28 -6.62 9.44
N LYS A 85 -0.04 -6.14 9.60
CA LYS A 85 0.59 -5.20 8.65
C LYS A 85 0.70 -5.78 7.23
N ARG A 86 0.82 -7.12 7.10
CA ARG A 86 0.82 -7.80 5.80
C ARG A 86 -0.54 -7.71 5.11
N LEU A 87 -1.64 -7.70 5.86
CA LEU A 87 -2.98 -7.52 5.29
C LEU A 87 -3.11 -6.15 4.62
N ASP A 88 -2.70 -5.08 5.33
CA ASP A 88 -2.67 -3.73 4.77
C ASP A 88 -1.79 -3.66 3.51
N CYS A 89 -0.64 -4.36 3.50
CA CYS A 89 0.21 -4.46 2.31
C CYS A 89 -0.52 -5.16 1.16
N GLY A 90 -1.32 -6.20 1.43
CA GLY A 90 -2.16 -6.85 0.41
C GLY A 90 -3.17 -5.90 -0.24
N ILE A 91 -3.73 -4.96 0.53
CA ILE A 91 -4.61 -3.92 -0.03
C ILE A 91 -3.81 -3.00 -0.96
N ALA A 92 -2.62 -2.57 -0.55
CA ALA A 92 -1.74 -1.76 -1.38
C ALA A 92 -1.26 -2.50 -2.64
N MET A 93 -1.02 -3.82 -2.55
CA MET A 93 -0.69 -4.68 -3.69
C MET A 93 -1.82 -4.67 -4.73
N LEU A 94 -3.08 -4.82 -4.32
CA LEU A 94 -4.20 -4.74 -5.26
C LEU A 94 -4.28 -3.38 -5.97
N HIS A 95 -4.08 -2.28 -5.22
CA HIS A 95 -4.10 -0.93 -5.83
C HIS A 95 -2.96 -0.74 -6.83
N LEU A 96 -1.77 -1.31 -6.52
CA LEU A 96 -0.63 -1.32 -7.43
C LEU A 96 -0.97 -2.07 -8.71
N GLU A 97 -1.50 -3.29 -8.61
CA GLU A 97 -1.78 -4.16 -9.75
C GLU A 97 -2.88 -3.59 -10.66
N VAL A 98 -3.96 -3.07 -10.10
CA VAL A 98 -5.04 -2.44 -10.89
C VAL A 98 -4.52 -1.23 -11.66
N ALA A 99 -3.69 -0.40 -11.05
CA ALA A 99 -3.09 0.76 -11.69
C ALA A 99 -2.02 0.38 -12.73
N ALA A 100 -1.27 -0.70 -12.51
CA ALA A 100 -0.36 -1.26 -13.51
C ALA A 100 -1.14 -1.73 -14.74
N LEU A 101 -2.25 -2.43 -14.52
CA LEU A 101 -3.12 -2.94 -15.57
C LEU A 101 -3.78 -1.82 -16.38
N ASP A 102 -4.22 -0.72 -15.73
CA ASP A 102 -4.71 0.50 -16.39
C ASP A 102 -3.67 1.09 -17.36
N ARG A 103 -2.38 0.95 -17.02
CA ARG A 103 -1.25 1.37 -17.86
C ARG A 103 -0.73 0.28 -18.80
N GLY A 104 -1.51 -0.78 -19.00
CA GLY A 104 -1.19 -1.88 -19.92
C GLY A 104 -0.06 -2.80 -19.43
N CYS A 105 0.42 -2.62 -18.19
CA CYS A 105 1.44 -3.46 -17.59
C CYS A 105 0.79 -4.64 -16.88
N LYS A 106 1.09 -5.86 -17.33
CA LYS A 106 0.67 -7.10 -16.68
C LYS A 106 1.84 -7.68 -15.93
N GLY A 107 1.54 -8.35 -14.82
CA GLY A 107 2.54 -8.99 -14.00
C GLY A 107 1.94 -10.01 -13.06
N GLU A 108 2.81 -10.68 -12.32
CA GLU A 108 2.46 -11.70 -11.35
C GLU A 108 3.09 -11.39 -9.99
N TRP A 109 2.41 -11.80 -8.93
CA TRP A 109 2.91 -11.66 -7.57
C TRP A 109 3.72 -12.88 -7.14
N GLU A 110 4.99 -12.66 -6.84
CA GLU A 110 5.85 -13.62 -6.13
C GLU A 110 5.83 -13.31 -4.63
N PHE A 111 5.26 -14.19 -3.81
CA PHE A 111 5.22 -13.99 -2.36
C PHE A 111 6.59 -14.21 -1.71
N LEU A 112 6.94 -13.33 -0.77
CA LEU A 112 8.24 -13.33 -0.09
C LEU A 112 8.08 -13.46 1.43
N PRO A 113 9.07 -14.05 2.12
CA PRO A 113 9.08 -14.15 3.57
C PRO A 113 9.32 -12.80 4.24
N SER A 114 8.84 -12.67 5.48
CA SER A 114 9.00 -11.45 6.31
C SER A 114 10.48 -11.03 6.41
N PRO A 115 10.80 -9.71 6.39
CA PRO A 115 9.88 -8.56 6.36
C PRO A 115 9.36 -8.20 4.96
N GLN A 116 9.81 -8.90 3.92
CA GLN A 116 9.30 -8.73 2.57
C GLN A 116 7.89 -9.32 2.47
N VAL A 117 7.06 -8.76 1.60
CA VAL A 117 5.66 -9.19 1.42
C VAL A 117 5.53 -9.98 0.13
N ALA A 118 5.81 -9.32 -0.98
CA ALA A 118 5.75 -9.90 -2.32
C ALA A 118 6.53 -9.02 -3.30
N LYS A 119 6.80 -9.54 -4.49
CA LYS A 119 7.31 -8.79 -5.65
C LYS A 119 6.31 -8.90 -6.79
N PHE A 120 5.90 -7.76 -7.34
CA PHE A 120 5.18 -7.70 -8.60
C PHE A 120 6.20 -7.80 -9.72
N LYS A 121 6.19 -8.90 -10.47
CA LYS A 121 7.09 -9.12 -11.62
C LYS A 121 6.34 -8.86 -12.90
N VAL A 122 6.90 -8.02 -13.77
CA VAL A 122 6.28 -7.73 -15.07
C VAL A 122 6.39 -8.97 -15.97
N CYS A 123 5.30 -9.33 -16.65
CA CYS A 123 5.33 -10.35 -17.69
C CYS A 123 6.12 -9.81 -18.89
N SER A 124 7.25 -10.43 -19.20
CA SER A 124 8.03 -10.20 -20.43
C SER A 124 7.33 -10.77 -21.66
#